data_AF-A0AAU4AAL9-F1
#
_entry.id   AF-A0AAU4AAL9-F1
#
_cell.length_a   1.000
_cell.length_b   1.000
_cell.length_c   1.000
_cell.angle_alpha   90.00
_cell.angle_beta   90.00
_cell.angle_gamma   90.00
#
_symmetry.space_group_name_H-M   'P 1'
#
loop_
_entity.id
_entity.type
_entity.pdbx_description
1 polymer ?
#
loop_
_entity_poly.entity_id
_entity_poly.type
_entity_poly.pdbx_seq_one_letter_code
_entity_poly.pdbx_strand_id
1 'polypeptide(L)'
;MSVSEGSDPRNPAGIRVGDIYEDCSFHPVLCTDIEDNCGLVLSGVSLIDGTHPRSCDARYCEPVLIRAQDVMAIKGDLAGYAARRQAERAA
;
A
#
# COMPACT_ATOMS: atom_id res chain seq x y z
N MET A 1 -17.26 -14.77 -15.45
CA MET A 1 -15.93 -14.80 -16.10
C MET A 1 -14.91 -14.63 -15.01
N SER A 2 -14.37 -15.75 -14.54
CA SER A 2 -13.42 -15.79 -13.43
C SER A 2 -12.02 -15.59 -14.01
N VAL A 3 -11.49 -14.38 -13.88
CA VAL A 3 -10.07 -14.14 -14.14
C VAL A 3 -9.33 -14.45 -12.84
N SER A 4 -8.99 -15.72 -12.65
CA SER A 4 -7.91 -16.10 -11.75
C SER A 4 -6.60 -15.89 -12.51
N GLU A 5 -6.22 -14.63 -12.70
CA GLU A 5 -4.92 -14.23 -13.25
C GLU A 5 -3.86 -14.46 -12.17
N GLY A 6 -2.81 -15.20 -12.53
CA GLY A 6 -1.63 -15.34 -11.69
C GLY A 6 -1.10 -13.96 -11.33
N SER A 7 -0.80 -13.76 -10.03
CA SER A 7 -0.23 -12.52 -9.52
C SER A 7 0.98 -12.08 -10.35
N ASP A 8 0.99 -10.84 -10.84
CA ASP A 8 2.21 -10.25 -11.42
C ASP A 8 3.32 -10.35 -10.35
N PRO A 9 4.45 -11.03 -10.61
CA PRO A 9 5.53 -11.17 -9.62
C PRO A 9 6.14 -9.82 -9.18
N ARG A 10 5.90 -8.74 -9.95
CA ARG A 10 6.28 -7.36 -9.61
C ARG A 10 5.24 -6.67 -8.73
N ASN A 11 4.04 -7.23 -8.61
CA ASN A 11 2.97 -6.78 -7.73
C ASN A 11 2.37 -7.97 -6.96
N PRO A 12 3.12 -8.55 -6.01
CA PRO A 12 2.66 -9.74 -5.27
C PRO A 12 1.37 -9.48 -4.47
N ALA A 13 1.16 -8.24 -4.03
CA ALA A 13 -0.04 -7.82 -3.31
C ALA A 13 -1.26 -7.59 -4.23
N GLY A 14 -1.07 -7.59 -5.56
CA GLY A 14 -2.14 -7.39 -6.52
C GLY A 14 -2.82 -6.03 -6.45
N ILE A 15 -2.12 -5.00 -5.96
CA ILE A 15 -2.66 -3.64 -5.75
C ILE A 15 -3.00 -3.00 -7.10
N ARG A 16 -4.17 -2.36 -7.18
CA ARG A 16 -4.67 -1.66 -8.36
C ARG A 16 -5.00 -0.21 -8.05
N VAL A 17 -5.14 0.62 -9.07
CA VAL A 17 -5.68 1.98 -8.92
C VAL A 17 -7.06 1.91 -8.26
N GLY A 18 -7.25 2.70 -7.21
CA GLY A 18 -8.45 2.70 -6.37
C GLY A 18 -8.33 1.86 -5.10
N ASP A 19 -7.34 0.96 -5.00
CA ASP A 19 -7.08 0.23 -3.77
C ASP A 19 -6.37 1.11 -2.73
N ILE A 20 -6.49 0.71 -1.47
CA ILE A 20 -5.78 1.34 -0.35
C ILE A 20 -4.67 0.38 0.08
N TYR A 21 -3.44 0.89 0.18
CA TYR A 21 -2.30 0.10 0.61
C TYR A 21 -1.53 0.79 1.73
N GLU A 22 -0.85 -0.01 2.54
CA GLU A 22 0.20 0.40 3.46
C GLU A 22 1.46 0.70 2.64
N ASP A 23 1.95 1.94 2.68
CA ASP A 23 3.26 2.28 2.10
C ASP A 23 4.41 1.89 3.04
N CYS A 24 5.67 2.02 2.58
CA CYS A 24 6.84 1.68 3.39
C CYS A 24 7.05 2.58 4.63
N SER A 25 6.25 3.65 4.77
CA SER A 25 6.20 4.52 5.96
C SER A 25 4.99 4.21 6.85
N PHE A 26 4.28 3.10 6.61
CA PHE A 26 3.09 2.65 7.32
C PHE A 26 1.87 3.58 7.17
N HIS A 27 1.85 4.45 6.16
CA HIS A 27 0.69 5.26 5.86
C HIS A 27 -0.32 4.45 5.04
N PRO A 28 -1.62 4.50 5.37
CA PRO A 28 -2.68 4.18 4.41
C PRO A 28 -2.64 5.16 3.25
N VAL A 29 -2.46 4.63 2.04
CA VAL A 29 -2.36 5.40 0.79
C VAL A 29 -3.41 4.89 -0.19
N LEU A 30 -4.20 5.81 -0.75
CA LEU A 30 -5.07 5.51 -1.88
C LEU A 30 -4.21 5.48 -3.15
N CYS A 31 -4.15 4.34 -3.83
CA CYS A 31 -3.45 4.20 -5.10
C CYS A 31 -4.19 4.98 -6.19
N THR A 32 -3.51 5.98 -6.76
CA THR A 32 -4.05 6.82 -7.83
C THR A 32 -3.43 6.50 -9.18
N ASP A 33 -2.24 5.90 -9.21
CA ASP A 33 -1.53 5.57 -10.44
C ASP A 33 -0.57 4.40 -10.25
N ILE A 34 -0.26 3.70 -11.34
CA ILE A 34 0.73 2.62 -11.41
C ILE A 34 1.61 2.83 -12.64
N GLU A 35 2.90 3.06 -12.42
CA GLU A 35 3.88 3.20 -13.49
C GLU A 35 4.62 1.88 -13.76
N ASP A 36 4.75 1.48 -15.02
CA ASP A 36 5.36 0.20 -15.46
C ASP A 36 6.58 0.39 -16.41
N ASN A 37 7.30 1.51 -16.31
CA ASN A 37 8.42 1.81 -17.22
C ASN A 37 9.75 1.17 -16.78
N CYS A 38 10.01 1.05 -15.47
CA CYS A 38 11.28 0.60 -14.88
C CYS A 38 11.08 -0.22 -13.59
N GLY A 39 10.08 -1.10 -13.59
CA GLY A 39 9.52 -1.71 -12.37
C GLY A 39 8.09 -1.23 -12.15
N LEU A 40 7.36 -1.89 -11.25
CA LEU A 40 5.96 -1.56 -10.98
C LEU A 40 5.89 -0.64 -9.76
N VAL A 41 5.74 0.66 -10.01
CA VAL A 41 5.72 1.69 -8.97
C VAL A 41 4.28 2.12 -8.72
N LEU A 42 3.82 1.93 -7.49
CA LEU A 42 2.56 2.46 -7.00
C LEU A 42 2.76 3.93 -6.63
N SER A 43 1.82 4.77 -7.03
CA SER A 43 1.74 6.16 -6.59
C SER A 43 0.35 6.46 -6.04
N GLY A 44 0.30 7.29 -5.01
CA GLY A 44 -0.95 7.57 -4.34
C GLY A 44 -0.95 8.81 -3.46
N VAL A 45 -2.06 8.98 -2.76
CA VAL A 45 -2.30 10.07 -1.79
C VAL A 45 -2.44 9.46 -0.41
N SER A 46 -1.72 9.99 0.58
CA SER A 46 -1.89 9.52 1.96
C SER A 46 -3.26 9.91 2.51
N LEU A 47 -3.97 8.94 3.10
CA LEU A 47 -5.24 9.17 3.80
C LEU A 47 -5.06 9.69 5.23
N ILE A 48 -3.82 9.84 5.68
CA ILE A 48 -3.47 10.45 6.97
C ILE A 48 -3.43 11.98 6.86
N ASP A 49 -2.59 12.48 5.96
CA ASP A 49 -2.20 13.90 5.89
C ASP A 49 -2.34 14.52 4.48
N GLY A 50 -2.73 13.74 3.46
CA GLY A 50 -2.88 14.21 2.09
C GLY A 50 -1.59 14.35 1.29
N THR A 51 -0.44 13.91 1.83
CA THR A 51 0.84 13.96 1.10
C THR A 51 0.76 13.20 -0.23
N HIS A 52 1.26 13.81 -1.30
CA HIS A 52 1.30 13.25 -2.66
C HIS A 52 2.50 13.83 -3.45
N PRO A 53 3.21 13.02 -4.27
CA PRO A 53 3.03 11.58 -4.43
C PRO A 53 3.65 10.77 -3.29
N ARG A 54 2.94 9.73 -2.84
CA ARG A 54 3.49 8.66 -1.98
C ARG A 54 3.80 7.46 -2.85
N SER A 55 5.06 7.35 -3.28
CA SER A 55 5.51 6.31 -4.20
C SER A 55 6.11 5.11 -3.48
N CYS A 56 5.76 3.90 -3.91
CA CYS A 56 6.33 2.64 -3.41
C CYS A 56 6.51 1.65 -4.56
N ASP A 57 7.64 0.96 -4.57
CA ASP A 57 7.82 -0.18 -5.47
C ASP A 57 6.94 -1.34 -4.99
N ALA A 58 6.10 -1.87 -5.87
CA ALA A 58 5.10 -2.89 -5.53
C ALA A 58 5.72 -4.24 -5.12
N ARG A 59 7.01 -4.47 -5.42
CA ARG A 59 7.74 -5.67 -5.04
C ARG A 59 8.66 -5.43 -3.85
N TYR A 60 9.45 -4.37 -3.87
CA TYR A 60 10.53 -4.16 -2.91
C TYR A 60 10.13 -3.38 -1.66
N CYS A 61 9.06 -2.57 -1.72
CA CYS A 61 8.52 -1.92 -0.52
C CYS A 61 7.59 -2.81 0.29
N GLU A 62 7.21 -3.97 -0.28
CA GLU A 62 6.25 -4.92 0.28
C GLU A 62 4.98 -4.22 0.79
N PRO A 63 4.28 -3.47 -0.08
CA PRO A 63 3.05 -2.81 0.31
C PRO A 63 1.97 -3.84 0.64
N VAL A 64 1.13 -3.51 1.62
CA VAL A 64 0.06 -4.42 2.08
C VAL A 64 -1.29 -3.81 1.80
N LEU A 65 -2.21 -4.59 1.21
CA LEU A 65 -3.57 -4.14 0.97
C LEU A 65 -4.30 -3.86 2.30
N ILE A 66 -4.88 -2.68 2.42
CA ILE A 66 -5.69 -2.24 3.57
C ILE A 66 -7.15 -2.13 3.12
N ARG A 67 -8.09 -2.53 3.97
CA ARG A 67 -9.52 -2.30 3.71
C ARG A 67 -9.89 -0.88 4.09
N ALA A 68 -10.76 -0.24 3.30
CA ALA A 68 -11.22 1.12 3.57
C ALA A 68 -11.78 1.32 4.99
N GLN A 69 -12.46 0.32 5.55
CA GLN A 69 -13.00 0.34 6.91
C GLN A 69 -11.93 0.46 8.01
N ASP A 70 -10.71 -0.01 7.75
CA ASP A 70 -9.63 -0.03 8.74
C ASP A 70 -8.89 1.33 8.81
N VAL A 71 -9.05 2.18 7.78
CA VAL A 71 -8.33 3.46 7.67
C VAL A 71 -8.58 4.38 8.86
N MET A 72 -9.83 4.48 9.32
CA MET A 72 -10.15 5.36 10.45
C MET A 72 -9.57 4.85 11.77
N ALA A 73 -9.47 3.53 11.95
CA ALA A 73 -8.80 2.94 13.12
C ALA A 73 -7.30 3.21 13.07
N ILE A 74 -6.66 3.03 11.90
CA ILE A 74 -5.24 3.33 11.70
C ILE A 74 -4.97 4.82 11.93
N LYS A 75 -5.82 5.70 11.41
CA LYS A 75 -5.69 7.15 11.61
C LYS A 75 -5.83 7.55 13.08
N GLY A 76 -6.68 6.85 13.84
CA GLY A 76 -6.86 7.08 15.27
C GLY A 76 -5.64 6.73 16.12
N ASP A 77 -4.81 5.79 15.68
CA ASP A 77 -3.57 5.38 16.34
C ASP A 77 -2.49 4.97 15.32
N LEU A 78 -1.98 5.95 14.57
CA LEU A 78 -0.98 5.69 13.53
C LEU A 78 0.34 5.20 14.14
N ALA A 79 0.72 5.73 15.30
CA ALA A 79 1.95 5.35 15.98
C ALA A 79 1.90 3.90 16.47
N GLY A 80 0.79 3.47 17.08
CA GLY A 80 0.59 2.09 17.49
C GLY A 80 0.50 1.14 16.31
N TYR A 81 -0.15 1.55 15.21
CA TYR A 81 -0.16 0.80 13.96
C TYR A 81 1.25 0.58 13.41
N ALA A 82 2.04 1.65 13.26
CA ALA A 82 3.40 1.59 12.74
C ALA A 82 4.31 0.72 13.62
N ALA A 83 4.24 0.87 14.95
CA ALA A 83 5.03 0.08 15.89
C ALA A 83 4.73 -1.43 15.76
N ARG A 84 3.45 -1.81 15.66
CA ARG A 84 3.04 -3.20 15.45
C ARG A 84 3.56 -3.75 14.11
N ARG A 85 3.39 -2.98 13.03
CA ARG A 85 3.79 -3.41 11.68
C ARG A 85 5.31 -3.51 11.53
N GLN A 86 6.05 -2.62 12.17
CA GLN A 86 7.51 -2.71 12.25
C GLN A 86 7.96 -3.97 13.00
N ALA A 87 7.30 -4.32 14.11
CA ALA A 87 7.59 -5.56 14.84
C ALA A 87 7.28 -6.81 13.99
N GLU A 88 6.18 -6.81 13.23
CA GLU A 88 5.82 -7.91 12.32
C GLU A 88 6.81 -8.10 11.16
N ARG A 89 7.45 -7.02 10.68
CA ARG A 89 8.49 -7.08 9.63
C ARG A 89 9.88 -7.49 10.16
N ALA A 90 10.11 -7.37 11.47
CA ALA A 90 11.38 -7.72 12.10
C ALA A 90 11.45 -9.19 12.58
N ALA A 91 10.31 -9.89 12.56
CA ALA A 91 10.16 -11.29 12.95
C ALA A 91 10.35 -12.24 11.77
#